data_AF-A0A535B6P3-F1
#
_entry.id   AF-A0A535B6P3-F1
#
_cell.length_a   1.000
_cell.length_b   1.000
_cell.length_c   1.000
_cell.angle_alpha   90.00
_cell.angle_beta   90.00
_cell.angle_gamma   90.00
#
_symmetry.space_group_name_H-M   'P 1'
#
loop_
_entity.id
_entity.type
_entity.pdbx_description
1 polymer ?
#
loop_
_entity_poly.entity_id
_entity_poly.type
_entity_poly.pdbx_seq_one_letter_code
_entity_poly.pdbx_strand_id
1 'polypeptide(L)'
;MLRLTLLIALLAGDVSWTQANEDGEKCAAEAERNDFNLSIDFCTAAIQSGQLSDQDLAITFNNRAFAYYNKKDYQQAIRDYDRAISLQPNYGLALTRRGAALLEKHQYEQALADYDAATQLDAKLVSGRSKGFLFFFLGRMTQSAETFENCLKSDPDDIGVILFRYLVEAKIGNALAAARELEADSAKLKERHWPTPIIDFHLGKIDEKAMFAAANDPDPKKKSEQICAANFHAGEARLFRANVTTAIALLRAAEKDCPSHLYESHGASTELKRLGQKR
;
A
#
# COMPACT_ATOMS: atom_id res chain seq x y z
N MET A 1 50.72 43.54 -35.68
CA MET A 1 50.33 42.12 -35.79
C MET A 1 49.59 41.75 -34.50
N LEU A 2 48.26 41.77 -34.53
CA LEU A 2 47.40 41.38 -33.42
C LEU A 2 46.63 40.14 -33.89
N ARG A 3 46.77 39.00 -33.21
CA ARG A 3 45.77 37.92 -33.24
C ARG A 3 45.79 37.17 -31.91
N LEU A 4 44.96 37.70 -31.01
CA LEU A 4 43.91 36.98 -30.29
C LEU A 4 44.23 35.52 -29.93
N THR A 5 44.72 35.29 -28.73
CA THR A 5 44.67 33.99 -28.05
C THR A 5 43.23 33.73 -27.61
N LEU A 6 42.70 32.61 -28.07
CA LEU A 6 41.34 32.13 -27.91
C LEU A 6 41.09 31.69 -26.45
N LEU A 7 40.13 32.32 -25.76
CA LEU A 7 39.48 31.75 -24.57
C LEU A 7 38.38 30.78 -25.06
N ILE A 8 38.62 29.47 -24.98
CA ILE A 8 37.55 28.45 -25.02
C ILE A 8 37.82 27.48 -23.88
N ALA A 9 37.17 27.70 -22.74
CA ALA A 9 37.19 26.77 -21.61
C ALA A 9 35.86 26.80 -20.81
N LEU A 10 34.72 27.07 -21.46
CA LEU A 10 33.40 27.16 -20.79
C LEU A 10 32.32 26.21 -21.33
N LEU A 11 32.53 25.47 -22.42
CA LEU A 11 31.43 24.71 -23.07
C LEU A 11 31.17 23.30 -22.49
N ALA A 12 32.14 22.68 -21.80
CA ALA A 12 31.95 21.32 -21.28
C ALA A 12 31.08 21.27 -20.00
N GLY A 13 31.11 22.34 -19.21
CA GLY A 13 30.29 22.46 -17.99
C GLY A 13 28.80 22.63 -18.31
N ASP A 14 28.48 23.47 -19.30
CA ASP A 14 27.09 23.72 -19.70
C ASP A 14 26.45 22.48 -20.33
N VAL A 15 27.15 21.79 -21.24
CA VAL A 15 26.61 20.62 -21.96
C VAL A 15 26.36 19.41 -21.03
N SER A 16 27.24 19.18 -20.06
CA SER A 16 27.05 18.07 -19.11
C SER A 16 25.92 18.35 -18.13
N TRP A 17 25.85 19.57 -17.60
CA TRP A 17 24.75 20.00 -16.73
C TRP A 17 23.39 19.93 -17.44
N THR A 18 23.31 20.30 -18.73
CA THR A 18 22.07 20.13 -19.51
C THR A 18 21.69 18.67 -19.68
N GLN A 19 22.64 17.76 -19.87
CA GLN A 19 22.36 16.33 -20.00
C GLN A 19 21.79 15.74 -18.71
N ALA A 20 22.34 16.11 -17.55
CA ALA A 20 21.85 15.63 -16.26
C ALA A 20 20.38 16.01 -16.02
N ASN A 21 19.99 17.23 -16.39
CA ASN A 21 18.61 17.68 -16.28
C ASN A 21 17.69 16.96 -17.27
N GLU A 22 18.13 16.79 -18.53
CA GLU A 22 17.38 16.00 -19.51
C GLU A 22 17.15 14.56 -19.06
N ASP A 23 18.15 13.93 -18.46
CA ASP A 23 18.03 12.58 -17.92
C ASP A 23 17.08 12.55 -16.71
N GLY A 24 17.08 13.60 -15.88
CA GLY A 24 16.11 13.78 -14.80
C GLY A 24 14.66 13.95 -15.30
N GLU A 25 14.46 14.66 -16.40
CA GLU A 25 13.15 14.80 -17.04
C GLU A 25 12.68 13.48 -17.65
N LYS A 26 13.55 12.76 -18.36
CA LYS A 26 13.23 11.43 -18.93
C LYS A 26 12.96 10.39 -17.84
N CYS A 27 13.70 10.44 -16.73
CA CYS A 27 13.45 9.64 -15.53
C CYS A 27 11.99 9.73 -15.07
N ALA A 28 11.43 10.95 -15.00
CA ALA A 28 10.04 11.18 -14.63
C ALA A 28 9.07 10.72 -15.74
N ALA A 29 9.33 11.11 -16.99
CA ALA A 29 8.44 10.83 -18.12
C ALA A 29 8.25 9.32 -18.38
N GLU A 30 9.32 8.53 -18.28
CA GLU A 30 9.22 7.09 -18.50
C GLU A 30 8.54 6.35 -17.34
N ALA A 31 8.62 6.88 -16.11
CA ALA A 31 7.84 6.36 -14.98
C ALA A 31 6.33 6.54 -15.21
N GLU A 32 5.91 7.67 -15.78
CA GLU A 32 4.50 7.93 -16.12
C GLU A 32 3.98 7.02 -17.23
N ARG A 33 4.87 6.60 -18.14
CA ARG A 33 4.57 5.63 -19.20
C ARG A 33 4.61 4.17 -18.72
N ASN A 34 4.92 3.94 -17.44
CA ASN A 34 5.18 2.63 -16.85
C ASN A 34 6.37 1.86 -17.48
N ASP A 35 7.29 2.56 -18.16
CA ASP A 35 8.57 1.97 -18.54
C ASP A 35 9.58 2.12 -17.39
N PHE A 36 9.38 1.28 -16.38
CA PHE A 36 10.17 1.35 -15.15
C PHE A 36 11.63 0.99 -15.35
N ASN A 37 11.99 0.21 -16.37
CA ASN A 37 13.40 -0.08 -16.65
C ASN A 37 14.09 1.18 -17.18
N LEU A 38 13.50 1.80 -18.21
CA LEU A 38 14.07 2.98 -18.82
C LEU A 38 14.06 4.17 -17.86
N SER A 39 13.02 4.31 -17.04
CA SER A 39 12.99 5.26 -15.92
C SER A 39 14.18 5.06 -14.98
N ILE A 40 14.43 3.83 -14.51
CA ILE A 40 15.57 3.53 -13.62
C ILE A 40 16.91 3.92 -14.25
N ASP A 41 17.10 3.62 -15.54
CA ASP A 41 18.33 3.92 -16.26
C ASP A 41 18.57 5.44 -16.34
N PHE A 42 17.56 6.21 -16.77
CA PHE A 42 17.66 7.68 -16.83
C PHE A 42 17.85 8.30 -15.45
N CYS A 43 17.10 7.88 -14.43
CA CYS A 43 17.28 8.40 -13.08
C CYS A 43 18.69 8.10 -12.57
N THR A 44 19.24 6.92 -12.88
CA THR A 44 20.58 6.52 -12.46
C THR A 44 21.66 7.36 -13.14
N ALA A 45 21.55 7.61 -14.45
CA ALA A 45 22.45 8.50 -15.18
C ALA A 45 22.43 9.92 -14.59
N ALA A 46 21.23 10.48 -14.37
CA ALA A 46 21.06 11.79 -13.78
C ALA A 46 21.66 11.90 -12.37
N ILE A 47 21.44 10.91 -11.50
CA ILE A 47 22.03 10.86 -10.14
C ILE A 47 23.56 10.75 -10.20
N GLN A 48 24.10 9.90 -11.08
CA GLN A 48 25.54 9.66 -11.17
C GLN A 48 26.32 10.82 -11.79
N SER A 49 25.64 11.73 -12.51
CA SER A 49 26.26 12.96 -13.02
C SER A 49 26.89 13.81 -11.92
N GLY A 50 26.31 13.81 -10.70
CA GLY A 50 26.70 14.69 -9.61
C GLY A 50 26.40 16.17 -9.85
N GLN A 51 25.53 16.48 -10.83
CA GLN A 51 25.29 17.85 -11.31
C GLN A 51 23.91 18.41 -10.92
N LEU A 52 23.03 17.58 -10.38
CA LEU A 52 21.69 18.00 -9.93
C LEU A 52 21.78 18.82 -8.65
N SER A 53 20.87 19.79 -8.50
CA SER A 53 20.67 20.46 -7.21
C SER A 53 20.17 19.46 -6.16
N ASP A 54 20.32 19.74 -4.86
CA ASP A 54 19.73 18.88 -3.81
C ASP A 54 18.21 18.69 -4.00
N GLN A 55 17.54 19.72 -4.53
CA GLN A 55 16.12 19.66 -4.82
C GLN A 55 15.82 18.66 -5.93
N ASP A 56 16.47 18.79 -7.09
CA ASP A 56 16.27 17.92 -8.25
C ASP A 56 16.77 16.50 -8.00
N LEU A 57 17.84 16.36 -7.21
CA LEU A 57 18.38 15.09 -6.80
C LEU A 57 17.37 14.33 -5.92
N ALA A 58 16.70 15.00 -4.98
CA ALA A 58 15.65 14.38 -4.18
C ALA A 58 14.46 13.93 -5.04
N ILE A 59 14.03 14.74 -6.01
CA ILE A 59 12.97 14.41 -6.97
C ILE A 59 13.37 13.17 -7.79
N THR A 60 14.61 13.14 -8.29
CA THR A 60 15.14 12.05 -9.11
C THR A 60 15.24 10.74 -8.31
N PHE A 61 15.72 10.80 -7.06
CA PHE A 61 15.70 9.64 -6.16
C PHE A 61 14.27 9.15 -5.91
N ASN A 62 13.32 10.04 -5.63
CA ASN A 62 11.91 9.68 -5.44
C ASN A 62 11.29 9.00 -6.68
N ASN A 63 11.66 9.45 -7.89
CA ASN A 63 11.17 8.86 -9.14
C ASN A 63 11.78 7.48 -9.39
N ARG A 64 13.10 7.31 -9.17
CA ARG A 64 13.75 6.00 -9.26
C ARG A 64 13.20 5.01 -8.24
N ALA A 65 12.98 5.47 -7.01
CA ALA A 65 12.34 4.69 -5.96
C ALA A 65 10.94 4.22 -6.37
N PHE A 66 10.15 5.09 -7.00
CA PHE A 66 8.83 4.74 -7.51
C PHE A 66 8.89 3.68 -8.61
N ALA A 67 9.86 3.76 -9.52
CA ALA A 67 10.07 2.71 -10.50
C ALA A 67 10.46 1.37 -9.85
N TYR A 68 11.36 1.37 -8.85
CA TYR A 68 11.69 0.18 -8.06
C TYR A 68 10.47 -0.39 -7.32
N TYR A 69 9.65 0.46 -6.71
CA TYR A 69 8.42 0.07 -6.01
C TYR A 69 7.47 -0.68 -6.95
N ASN A 70 7.24 -0.15 -8.16
CA ASN A 70 6.36 -0.80 -9.15
C ASN A 70 6.93 -2.12 -9.68
N LYS A 71 8.26 -2.25 -9.70
CA LYS A 71 8.95 -3.53 -9.96
C LYS A 71 8.96 -4.48 -8.75
N LYS A 72 8.34 -4.10 -7.63
CA LYS A 72 8.31 -4.82 -6.35
C LYS A 72 9.68 -4.98 -5.68
N ASP A 73 10.67 -4.18 -6.10
CA ASP A 73 11.94 -4.06 -5.39
C ASP A 73 11.81 -2.98 -4.30
N TYR A 74 11.00 -3.31 -3.28
CA TYR A 74 10.73 -2.40 -2.17
C TYR A 74 11.99 -2.01 -1.40
N GLN A 75 13.02 -2.88 -1.42
CA GLN A 75 14.25 -2.65 -0.68
C GLN A 75 15.12 -1.58 -1.35
N GLN A 76 15.21 -1.56 -2.68
CA GLN A 76 15.81 -0.43 -3.41
C GLN A 76 14.95 0.83 -3.30
N ALA A 77 13.62 0.69 -3.41
CA ALA A 77 12.71 1.82 -3.30
C ALA A 77 12.88 2.56 -1.95
N ILE A 78 12.92 1.83 -0.84
CA ILE A 78 13.12 2.42 0.50
C ILE A 78 14.44 3.19 0.56
N ARG A 79 15.55 2.62 0.04
CA ARG A 79 16.86 3.30 0.05
C ARG A 79 16.84 4.63 -0.71
N ASP A 80 16.23 4.64 -1.89
CA ASP A 80 16.15 5.86 -2.69
C ASP A 80 15.19 6.87 -2.05
N TYR A 81 14.08 6.43 -1.45
CA TYR A 81 13.22 7.33 -0.67
C TYR A 81 13.94 7.90 0.56
N ASP A 82 14.73 7.10 1.28
CA ASP A 82 15.57 7.57 2.38
C ASP A 82 16.49 8.70 1.91
N ARG A 83 17.10 8.53 0.73
CA ARG A 83 17.98 9.55 0.16
C ARG A 83 17.22 10.81 -0.20
N ALA A 84 16.05 10.70 -0.84
CA ALA A 84 15.19 11.83 -1.15
C ALA A 84 14.78 12.62 0.12
N ILE A 85 14.36 11.91 1.18
CA ILE A 85 13.96 12.51 2.47
C ILE A 85 15.18 13.13 3.18
N SER A 86 16.37 12.56 3.06
CA SER A 86 17.59 13.14 3.65
C SER A 86 17.97 14.48 3.02
N LEU A 87 17.71 14.66 1.72
CA LEU A 87 17.95 15.90 0.98
C LEU A 87 16.82 16.91 1.21
N GLN A 88 15.59 16.43 1.31
CA GLN A 88 14.41 17.25 1.56
C GLN A 88 13.52 16.60 2.64
N PRO A 89 13.71 16.94 3.93
CA PRO A 89 12.95 16.33 5.04
C PRO A 89 11.44 16.52 4.96
N ASN A 90 10.98 17.60 4.32
CA ASN A 90 9.57 17.92 4.15
C ASN A 90 9.01 17.44 2.79
N TYR A 91 9.67 16.50 2.12
CA TYR A 91 9.19 15.99 0.85
C TYR A 91 8.06 14.97 1.07
N GLY A 92 6.84 15.49 1.27
CA GLY A 92 5.65 14.71 1.64
C GLY A 92 5.32 13.54 0.70
N LEU A 93 5.62 13.69 -0.60
CA LEU A 93 5.45 12.60 -1.58
C LEU A 93 6.41 11.43 -1.30
N ALA A 94 7.68 11.71 -1.00
CA ALA A 94 8.67 10.69 -0.68
C ALA A 94 8.34 9.98 0.64
N LEU A 95 7.88 10.71 1.66
CA LEU A 95 7.38 10.11 2.92
C LEU A 95 6.20 9.16 2.66
N THR A 96 5.20 9.62 1.91
CA THR A 96 4.02 8.79 1.57
C THR A 96 4.42 7.53 0.80
N ARG A 97 5.31 7.65 -0.18
CA ARG A 97 5.72 6.50 -0.99
C ARG A 97 6.64 5.55 -0.22
N ARG A 98 7.51 6.04 0.65
CA ARG A 98 8.31 5.20 1.56
C ARG A 98 7.40 4.45 2.52
N GLY A 99 6.40 5.12 3.10
CA GLY A 99 5.41 4.47 3.96
C GLY A 99 4.67 3.33 3.26
N ALA A 100 4.32 3.47 1.98
CA ALA A 100 3.75 2.38 1.18
C ALA A 100 4.75 1.23 0.96
N ALA A 101 6.00 1.51 0.63
CA ALA A 101 7.04 0.49 0.47
C ALA A 101 7.32 -0.27 1.79
N LEU A 102 7.33 0.43 2.92
CA LEU A 102 7.46 -0.14 4.26
C LEU A 102 6.26 -1.02 4.62
N LEU A 103 5.04 -0.62 4.23
CA LEU A 103 3.83 -1.43 4.40
C LEU A 103 3.95 -2.76 3.66
N GLU A 104 4.35 -2.75 2.39
CA GLU A 104 4.60 -3.96 1.58
C GLU A 104 5.71 -4.84 2.20
N LYS A 105 6.65 -4.23 2.95
CA LYS A 105 7.67 -4.95 3.73
C LYS A 105 7.21 -5.42 5.12
N HIS A 106 5.95 -5.20 5.51
CA HIS A 106 5.41 -5.48 6.84
C HIS A 106 6.11 -4.69 7.97
N GLN A 107 6.71 -3.54 7.64
CA GLN A 107 7.35 -2.62 8.60
C GLN A 107 6.35 -1.54 9.04
N TYR A 108 5.26 -2.00 9.68
CA TYR A 108 4.06 -1.19 9.90
C TYR A 108 4.27 0.04 10.79
N GLU A 109 5.10 -0.05 11.84
CA GLU A 109 5.39 1.08 12.72
C GLU A 109 6.13 2.20 11.99
N GLN A 110 7.08 1.83 11.12
CA GLN A 110 7.84 2.80 10.31
C GLN A 110 6.94 3.40 9.22
N ALA A 111 6.09 2.58 8.59
CA ALA A 111 5.10 3.06 7.63
C ALA A 111 4.13 4.07 8.26
N LEU A 112 3.65 3.81 9.47
CA LEU A 112 2.76 4.73 10.18
C LEU A 112 3.47 6.05 10.53
N ALA A 113 4.74 6.00 10.97
CA ALA A 113 5.51 7.20 11.26
C ALA A 113 5.67 8.10 10.03
N ASP A 114 5.94 7.50 8.86
CA ASP A 114 6.03 8.24 7.59
C ASP A 114 4.70 8.85 7.17
N TYR A 115 3.62 8.08 7.32
CA TYR A 115 2.27 8.58 7.02
C TYR A 115 1.87 9.72 7.96
N ASP A 116 2.22 9.64 9.24
CA ASP A 116 1.95 10.71 10.19
C ASP A 116 2.76 11.97 9.85
N ALA A 117 4.05 11.83 9.52
CA ALA A 117 4.86 12.94 9.05
C ALA A 117 4.30 13.58 7.77
N ALA A 118 3.90 12.78 6.77
CA ALA A 118 3.27 13.29 5.55
C ALA A 118 1.94 14.01 5.84
N THR A 119 1.12 13.48 6.74
CA THR A 119 -0.18 14.08 7.11
C THR A 119 0.00 15.44 7.82
N GLN A 120 1.08 15.62 8.58
CA GLN A 120 1.40 16.91 9.20
C GLN A 120 1.76 17.99 8.17
N LEU A 121 2.29 17.60 7.02
CA LEU A 121 2.61 18.51 5.92
C LEU A 121 1.36 18.88 5.11
N ASP A 122 0.60 17.86 4.71
CA ASP A 122 -0.71 18.01 4.06
C ASP A 122 -1.55 16.76 4.33
N ALA A 123 -2.71 16.96 4.95
CA ALA A 123 -3.62 15.88 5.32
C ALA A 123 -4.15 15.07 4.12
N LYS A 124 -4.02 15.57 2.89
CA LYS A 124 -4.46 14.88 1.67
C LYS A 124 -3.41 13.93 1.10
N LEU A 125 -2.16 13.98 1.57
CA LEU A 125 -1.08 13.13 1.04
C LEU A 125 -1.28 11.65 1.36
N VAL A 126 -1.93 11.35 2.48
CA VAL A 126 -2.18 9.97 2.92
C VAL A 126 -3.68 9.72 2.98
N SER A 127 -4.13 8.68 2.29
CA SER A 127 -5.51 8.23 2.41
C SER A 127 -5.80 7.74 3.82
N GLY A 128 -6.93 8.18 4.40
CA GLY A 128 -7.43 7.66 5.67
C GLY A 128 -7.57 6.13 5.64
N ARG A 129 -7.94 5.57 4.48
CA ARG A 129 -8.02 4.13 4.25
C ARG A 129 -6.71 3.42 4.58
N SER A 130 -5.59 3.91 4.05
CA SER A 130 -4.26 3.32 4.29
C SER A 130 -3.87 3.35 5.77
N LYS A 131 -4.18 4.44 6.48
CA LYS A 131 -3.97 4.52 7.94
C LYS A 131 -4.85 3.55 8.72
N GLY A 132 -6.12 3.42 8.33
CA GLY A 132 -7.05 2.45 8.95
C GLY A 132 -6.50 1.02 8.89
N PHE A 133 -6.01 0.60 7.71
CA PHE A 133 -5.36 -0.71 7.56
C PHE A 133 -4.06 -0.83 8.37
N LEU A 134 -3.21 0.20 8.43
CA LEU A 134 -2.02 0.17 9.29
C LEU A 134 -2.40 0.01 10.78
N PHE A 135 -3.42 0.72 11.25
CA PHE A 135 -3.91 0.55 12.63
C PHE A 135 -4.42 -0.87 12.86
N PHE A 136 -5.14 -1.45 11.91
CA PHE A 136 -5.53 -2.87 11.96
C PHE A 136 -4.31 -3.79 12.11
N PHE A 137 -3.28 -3.64 11.27
CA PHE A 137 -2.07 -4.48 11.31
C PHE A 137 -1.27 -4.33 12.61
N LEU A 138 -1.22 -3.12 13.16
CA LEU A 138 -0.58 -2.80 14.44
C LEU A 138 -1.41 -3.23 15.66
N GLY A 139 -2.64 -3.72 15.45
CA GLY A 139 -3.55 -4.12 16.53
C GLY A 139 -4.20 -2.95 17.27
N ARG A 140 -4.13 -1.74 16.71
CA ARG A 140 -4.75 -0.52 17.26
C ARG A 140 -6.22 -0.44 16.87
N MET A 141 -7.01 -1.39 17.36
CA MET A 141 -8.36 -1.67 16.86
C MET A 141 -9.32 -0.47 16.97
N THR A 142 -9.30 0.27 18.10
CA THR A 142 -10.15 1.47 18.26
C THR A 142 -9.82 2.56 17.24
N GLN A 143 -8.53 2.85 17.03
CA GLN A 143 -8.11 3.85 16.03
C GLN A 143 -8.46 3.39 14.60
N SER A 144 -8.35 2.09 14.34
CA SER A 144 -8.77 1.50 13.07
C SER A 144 -10.27 1.67 12.82
N ALA A 145 -11.10 1.39 13.84
CA ALA A 145 -12.56 1.51 13.76
C ALA A 145 -12.99 2.96 13.47
N GLU A 146 -12.49 3.92 14.25
CA GLU A 146 -12.77 5.35 14.05
C GLU A 146 -12.34 5.83 12.64
N THR A 147 -11.20 5.35 12.17
CA THR A 147 -10.68 5.72 10.84
C THR A 147 -11.57 5.16 9.73
N PHE A 148 -11.97 3.89 9.82
CA PHE A 148 -12.85 3.28 8.83
C PHE A 148 -14.25 3.92 8.81
N GLU A 149 -14.80 4.26 9.98
CA GLU A 149 -16.07 4.99 10.06
C GLU A 149 -15.99 6.35 9.34
N ASN A 150 -14.88 7.06 9.47
CA ASN A 150 -14.67 8.31 8.73
C ASN A 150 -14.51 8.09 7.22
N CYS A 151 -13.90 6.97 6.79
CA CYS A 151 -13.81 6.63 5.37
C CYS A 151 -15.19 6.41 4.75
N LEU A 152 -16.07 5.66 5.44
CA LEU A 152 -17.41 5.33 4.95
C LEU A 152 -18.37 6.53 4.87
N LYS A 153 -18.08 7.64 5.58
CA LYS A 153 -18.81 8.91 5.40
C LYS A 153 -18.60 9.50 4.00
N SER A 154 -17.42 9.29 3.42
CA SER A 154 -17.05 9.84 2.11
C SER A 154 -17.31 8.85 0.99
N ASP A 155 -17.07 7.56 1.23
CA ASP A 155 -17.36 6.47 0.30
C ASP A 155 -18.10 5.33 1.03
N PRO A 156 -19.45 5.40 1.12
CA PRO A 156 -20.25 4.39 1.80
C PRO A 156 -20.30 3.05 1.06
N ASP A 157 -19.79 2.97 -0.17
CA ASP A 157 -19.78 1.75 -0.99
C ASP A 157 -18.40 1.04 -0.99
N ASP A 158 -17.40 1.50 -0.21
CA ASP A 158 -16.10 0.81 -0.07
C ASP A 158 -16.29 -0.49 0.74
N ILE A 159 -16.66 -1.57 0.03
CA ILE A 159 -16.93 -2.90 0.61
C ILE A 159 -15.73 -3.42 1.42
N GLY A 160 -14.50 -3.12 0.99
CA GLY A 160 -13.29 -3.52 1.73
C GLY A 160 -13.22 -2.85 3.09
N VAL A 161 -13.51 -1.55 3.15
CA VAL A 161 -13.57 -0.80 4.42
C VAL A 161 -14.74 -1.27 5.28
N ILE A 162 -15.92 -1.55 4.69
CA ILE A 162 -17.08 -2.11 5.43
C ILE A 162 -16.69 -3.42 6.13
N LEU A 163 -16.06 -4.34 5.39
CA LEU A 163 -15.63 -5.64 5.91
C LEU A 163 -14.61 -5.49 7.04
N PHE A 164 -13.60 -4.64 6.86
CA PHE A 164 -12.58 -4.43 7.88
C PHE A 164 -13.12 -3.65 9.10
N ARG A 165 -14.05 -2.70 8.92
CA ARG A 165 -14.76 -2.04 10.04
C ARG A 165 -15.52 -3.08 10.87
N TYR A 166 -16.25 -3.98 10.21
CA TYR A 166 -16.92 -5.09 10.89
C TYR A 166 -15.93 -5.93 11.71
N LEU A 167 -14.79 -6.31 11.13
CA LEU A 167 -13.78 -7.12 11.84
C LEU A 167 -13.24 -6.40 13.09
N VAL A 168 -12.90 -5.11 13.01
CA VAL A 168 -12.36 -4.38 14.16
C VAL A 168 -13.40 -4.16 15.24
N GLU A 169 -14.64 -3.81 14.87
CA GLU A 169 -15.75 -3.63 15.81
C GLU A 169 -16.07 -4.94 16.54
N ALA A 170 -16.08 -6.06 15.82
CA ALA A 170 -16.24 -7.38 16.43
C ALA A 170 -15.11 -7.70 17.42
N LYS A 171 -13.85 -7.34 17.10
CA LYS A 171 -12.68 -7.57 17.97
C LYS A 171 -12.67 -6.73 19.24
N ILE A 172 -13.21 -5.51 19.22
CA ILE A 172 -13.29 -4.64 20.41
C ILE A 172 -14.46 -4.99 21.35
N GLY A 173 -15.23 -6.05 21.03
CA GLY A 173 -16.32 -6.54 21.87
C GLY A 173 -17.72 -6.11 21.41
N ASN A 174 -17.85 -5.42 20.28
CA ASN A 174 -19.12 -4.91 19.76
C ASN A 174 -19.76 -5.85 18.73
N ALA A 175 -19.51 -7.16 18.77
CA ALA A 175 -19.86 -8.09 17.68
C ALA A 175 -21.34 -8.05 17.22
N LEU A 176 -22.29 -7.93 18.15
CA LEU A 176 -23.72 -7.83 17.79
C LEU A 176 -24.05 -6.49 17.11
N ALA A 177 -23.46 -5.39 17.58
CA ALA A 177 -23.63 -4.07 16.97
C ALA A 177 -22.97 -4.03 15.59
N ALA A 178 -21.74 -4.53 15.49
CA ALA A 178 -20.98 -4.66 14.25
C ALA A 178 -21.77 -5.44 13.18
N ALA A 179 -22.42 -6.54 13.54
CA ALA A 179 -23.25 -7.31 12.62
C ALA A 179 -24.50 -6.54 12.15
N ARG A 180 -25.14 -5.76 13.03
CA ARG A 180 -26.29 -4.91 12.66
C ARG A 180 -25.89 -3.79 11.72
N GLU A 181 -24.74 -3.17 11.95
CA GLU A 181 -24.18 -2.14 11.07
C GLU A 181 -23.76 -2.73 9.72
N LEU A 182 -23.13 -3.91 9.71
CA LEU A 182 -22.81 -4.63 8.48
C LEU A 182 -24.06 -4.93 7.65
N GLU A 183 -25.15 -5.37 8.28
CA GLU A 183 -26.45 -5.57 7.60
C GLU A 183 -27.00 -4.25 7.04
N ALA A 184 -26.96 -3.18 7.83
CA ALA A 184 -27.45 -1.87 7.43
C ALA A 184 -26.67 -1.26 6.25
N ASP A 185 -25.36 -1.47 6.21
CA ASP A 185 -24.52 -1.02 5.09
C ASP A 185 -24.73 -1.91 3.87
N SER A 186 -24.81 -3.23 4.05
CA SER A 186 -25.10 -4.19 2.97
C SER A 186 -26.41 -3.89 2.25
N ALA A 187 -27.42 -3.41 2.98
CA ALA A 187 -28.72 -3.03 2.44
C ALA A 187 -28.70 -1.74 1.60
N LYS A 188 -27.66 -0.90 1.74
CA LYS A 188 -27.51 0.38 1.04
C LYS A 188 -26.58 0.30 -0.17
N LEU A 189 -25.81 -0.78 -0.31
CA LEU A 189 -24.88 -0.97 -1.42
C LEU A 189 -25.58 -0.79 -2.77
N LYS A 190 -25.01 0.06 -3.62
CA LYS A 190 -25.55 0.32 -4.96
C LYS A 190 -25.43 -0.89 -5.89
N GLU A 191 -24.32 -1.60 -5.79
CA GLU A 191 -24.01 -2.78 -6.59
C GLU A 191 -23.53 -3.92 -5.70
N ARG A 192 -23.85 -5.16 -6.10
CA ARG A 192 -23.41 -6.36 -5.41
C ARG A 192 -22.59 -7.22 -6.35
N HIS A 193 -21.28 -7.17 -6.18
CA HIS A 193 -20.29 -8.03 -6.82
C HIS A 193 -19.29 -8.51 -5.75
N TRP A 194 -18.28 -9.28 -6.11
CA TRP A 194 -17.20 -9.60 -5.17
C TRP A 194 -16.60 -8.32 -4.55
N PRO A 195 -16.44 -8.18 -3.22
CA PRO A 195 -16.50 -9.22 -2.18
C PRO A 195 -17.82 -9.30 -1.38
N THR A 196 -18.98 -8.86 -1.91
CA THR A 196 -20.27 -8.95 -1.17
C THR A 196 -20.65 -10.36 -0.67
N PRO A 197 -20.29 -11.50 -1.29
CA PRO A 197 -20.52 -12.81 -0.69
C PRO A 197 -19.85 -13.00 0.67
N ILE A 198 -18.74 -12.30 0.95
CA ILE A 198 -18.09 -12.32 2.27
C ILE A 198 -18.97 -11.63 3.32
N ILE A 199 -19.65 -10.54 2.95
CA ILE A 199 -20.64 -9.88 3.82
C ILE A 199 -21.76 -10.88 4.15
N ASP A 200 -22.31 -11.55 3.14
CA ASP A 200 -23.39 -12.52 3.32
C ASP A 200 -22.96 -13.71 4.18
N PHE A 201 -21.69 -14.13 4.11
CA PHE A 201 -21.11 -15.14 4.98
C PHE A 201 -21.04 -14.68 6.45
N HIS A 202 -20.53 -13.47 6.72
CA HIS A 202 -20.47 -12.93 8.09
C HIS A 202 -21.84 -12.70 8.71
N LEU A 203 -22.84 -12.37 7.88
CA LEU A 203 -24.24 -12.24 8.28
C LEU A 203 -24.97 -13.58 8.41
N GLY A 204 -24.32 -14.70 8.07
CA GLY A 204 -24.89 -16.05 8.12
C GLY A 204 -25.96 -16.34 7.06
N LYS A 205 -26.04 -15.52 6.00
CA LYS A 205 -26.97 -15.69 4.87
C LYS A 205 -26.51 -16.80 3.93
N ILE A 206 -25.21 -17.02 3.83
CA ILE A 206 -24.60 -18.14 3.10
C ILE A 206 -23.61 -18.89 3.99
N ASP A 207 -23.38 -20.16 3.69
CA ASP A 207 -22.35 -20.94 4.37
C ASP A 207 -20.95 -20.74 3.74
N GLU A 208 -19.93 -21.28 4.41
CA GLU A 208 -18.53 -21.18 3.97
C GLU A 208 -18.35 -21.78 2.56
N LYS A 209 -19.02 -22.90 2.26
CA LYS A 209 -18.93 -23.58 0.97
C LYS A 209 -19.47 -22.68 -0.15
N ALA A 210 -20.60 -22.03 0.05
CA ALA A 210 -21.19 -21.10 -0.90
C ALA A 210 -20.31 -19.86 -1.10
N MET A 211 -19.68 -19.32 -0.04
CA MET A 211 -18.73 -18.22 -0.16
C MET A 211 -17.53 -18.60 -1.05
N PHE A 212 -16.92 -19.77 -0.82
CA PHE A 212 -15.80 -20.24 -1.67
C PHE A 212 -16.24 -20.56 -3.09
N ALA A 213 -17.47 -21.02 -3.31
CA ALA A 213 -18.01 -21.20 -4.65
C ALA A 213 -18.16 -19.86 -5.39
N ALA A 214 -18.58 -18.80 -4.69
CA ALA A 214 -18.66 -17.45 -5.25
C ALA A 214 -17.28 -16.84 -5.56
N ALA A 215 -16.22 -17.29 -4.89
CA ALA A 215 -14.84 -16.87 -5.13
C ALA A 215 -14.17 -17.56 -6.35
N ASN A 216 -14.89 -18.48 -7.02
CA ASN A 216 -14.36 -19.27 -8.13
C ASN A 216 -14.52 -18.53 -9.48
N ASP A 217 -13.88 -17.38 -9.62
CA ASP A 217 -13.88 -16.59 -10.85
C ASP A 217 -13.27 -17.38 -12.04
N PRO A 218 -13.80 -17.24 -13.27
CA PRO A 218 -13.16 -17.81 -14.44
C PRO A 218 -11.79 -17.19 -14.75
N ASP A 219 -11.55 -15.93 -14.37
CA ASP A 219 -10.24 -15.30 -14.48
C ASP A 219 -9.31 -15.81 -13.37
N PRO A 220 -8.16 -16.44 -13.69
CA PRO A 220 -7.28 -17.03 -12.68
C PRO A 220 -6.72 -16.03 -11.67
N LYS A 221 -6.47 -14.78 -12.09
CA LYS A 221 -5.94 -13.74 -11.21
C LYS A 221 -7.03 -13.30 -10.23
N LYS A 222 -8.23 -13.00 -10.73
CA LYS A 222 -9.37 -12.67 -9.88
C LYS A 222 -9.69 -13.80 -8.93
N LYS A 223 -9.74 -15.04 -9.41
CA LYS A 223 -9.96 -16.22 -8.56
C LYS A 223 -8.96 -16.32 -7.42
N SER A 224 -7.67 -16.08 -7.70
CA SER A 224 -6.63 -16.08 -6.67
C SER A 224 -6.88 -15.00 -5.61
N GLU A 225 -7.22 -13.78 -6.03
CA GLU A 225 -7.54 -12.65 -5.14
C GLU A 225 -8.80 -12.92 -4.30
N GLN A 226 -9.84 -13.49 -4.92
CA GLN A 226 -11.10 -13.79 -4.27
C GLN A 226 -10.97 -14.93 -3.24
N ILE A 227 -10.29 -16.03 -3.61
CA ILE A 227 -10.05 -17.15 -2.69
C ILE A 227 -9.18 -16.70 -1.51
N CYS A 228 -8.19 -15.83 -1.76
CA CYS A 228 -7.37 -15.21 -0.74
C CYS A 228 -8.22 -14.46 0.31
N ALA A 229 -9.10 -13.55 -0.13
CA ALA A 229 -9.95 -12.79 0.77
C ALA A 229 -10.98 -13.71 1.48
N ALA A 230 -11.54 -14.71 0.80
CA ALA A 230 -12.39 -15.73 1.41
C ALA A 230 -11.68 -16.48 2.55
N ASN A 231 -10.44 -16.91 2.34
CA ASN A 231 -9.63 -17.59 3.35
C ASN A 231 -9.38 -16.69 4.56
N PHE A 232 -9.00 -15.44 4.36
CA PHE A 232 -8.76 -14.49 5.46
C PHE A 232 -10.03 -14.30 6.30
N HIS A 233 -11.15 -13.97 5.67
CA HIS A 233 -12.41 -13.73 6.37
C HIS A 233 -13.02 -14.98 7.01
N ALA A 234 -12.86 -16.16 6.40
CA ALA A 234 -13.21 -17.42 7.05
C ALA A 234 -12.33 -17.64 8.30
N GLY A 235 -11.02 -17.39 8.19
CA GLY A 235 -10.08 -17.48 9.30
C GLY A 235 -10.48 -16.59 10.48
N GLU A 236 -10.80 -15.33 10.20
CA GLU A 236 -11.33 -14.37 11.17
C GLU A 236 -12.63 -14.86 11.84
N ALA A 237 -13.58 -15.37 11.05
CA ALA A 237 -14.81 -15.93 11.59
C ALA A 237 -14.56 -17.14 12.50
N ARG A 238 -13.52 -17.95 12.22
CA ARG A 238 -13.11 -19.05 13.11
C ARG A 238 -12.50 -18.53 14.42
N LEU A 239 -11.73 -17.43 14.38
CA LEU A 239 -11.22 -16.78 15.60
C LEU A 239 -12.35 -16.29 16.49
N PHE A 240 -13.40 -15.65 15.95
CA PHE A 240 -14.57 -15.23 16.73
C PHE A 240 -15.31 -16.37 17.42
N ARG A 241 -15.20 -17.60 16.89
CA ARG A 241 -15.79 -18.82 17.46
C ARG A 241 -14.80 -19.65 18.27
N ALA A 242 -13.64 -19.08 18.63
CA ALA A 242 -12.55 -19.74 19.35
C ALA A 242 -12.04 -21.04 18.67
N ASN A 243 -12.26 -21.23 17.36
CA ASN A 243 -11.70 -22.34 16.60
C ASN A 243 -10.34 -21.95 16.01
N VAL A 244 -9.33 -21.87 16.89
CA VAL A 244 -7.98 -21.39 16.54
C VAL A 244 -7.27 -22.31 15.54
N THR A 245 -7.46 -23.62 15.62
CA THR A 245 -6.77 -24.58 14.74
C THR A 245 -7.18 -24.39 13.29
N THR A 246 -8.49 -24.32 13.03
CA THR A 246 -8.99 -24.07 11.66
C THR A 246 -8.65 -22.65 11.21
N ALA A 247 -8.70 -21.66 12.12
CA ALA A 247 -8.29 -20.29 11.80
C ALA A 247 -6.85 -20.23 11.29
N ILE A 248 -5.90 -20.87 11.97
CA ILE A 248 -4.49 -20.89 11.55
C ILE A 248 -4.34 -21.49 10.15
N ALA A 249 -5.05 -22.57 9.84
CA ALA A 249 -4.98 -23.19 8.51
C ALA A 249 -5.46 -22.24 7.40
N LEU A 250 -6.58 -21.55 7.62
CA LEU A 250 -7.16 -20.60 6.67
C LEU A 250 -6.28 -19.35 6.52
N LEU A 251 -5.76 -18.80 7.62
CA LEU A 251 -4.88 -17.63 7.60
C LEU A 251 -3.54 -17.94 6.92
N ARG A 252 -2.98 -19.15 7.08
CA ARG A 252 -1.78 -19.58 6.34
C ARG A 252 -2.05 -19.71 4.85
N ALA A 253 -3.23 -20.19 4.46
CA ALA A 253 -3.62 -20.24 3.04
C ALA A 253 -3.73 -18.83 2.46
N ALA A 254 -4.31 -17.88 3.19
CA ALA A 254 -4.31 -16.47 2.81
C ALA A 254 -2.88 -15.92 2.70
N GLU A 255 -2.05 -16.02 3.74
CA GLU A 255 -0.67 -15.48 3.71
C GLU A 255 0.17 -16.01 2.54
N LYS A 256 0.05 -17.31 2.22
CA LYS A 256 0.87 -17.95 1.19
C LYS A 256 0.42 -17.62 -0.24
N ASP A 257 -0.87 -17.66 -0.49
CA ASP A 257 -1.43 -17.64 -1.85
C ASP A 257 -2.02 -16.28 -2.23
N CYS A 258 -2.12 -15.33 -1.28
CA CYS A 258 -2.56 -13.96 -1.56
C CYS A 258 -1.47 -13.15 -2.30
N PRO A 259 -1.86 -12.39 -3.34
CA PRO A 259 -1.03 -11.30 -3.84
C PRO A 259 -0.64 -10.32 -2.71
N SER A 260 0.63 -9.89 -2.68
CA SER A 260 1.17 -9.07 -1.58
C SER A 260 0.43 -7.75 -1.36
N HIS A 261 -0.10 -7.16 -2.44
CA HIS A 261 -0.80 -5.88 -2.42
C HIS A 261 -2.21 -5.94 -1.79
N LEU A 262 -2.73 -7.13 -1.47
CA LEU A 262 -4.02 -7.26 -0.79
C LEU A 262 -3.86 -7.11 0.73
N TYR A 263 -4.70 -6.27 1.33
CA TYR A 263 -4.68 -6.03 2.77
C TYR A 263 -4.99 -7.29 3.58
N GLU A 264 -5.75 -8.24 3.04
CA GLU A 264 -6.04 -9.54 3.63
C GLU A 264 -4.78 -10.40 3.81
N SER A 265 -3.77 -10.26 2.92
CA SER A 265 -2.48 -10.93 3.08
C SER A 265 -1.72 -10.41 4.30
N HIS A 266 -1.64 -9.07 4.41
CA HIS A 266 -1.06 -8.40 5.57
C HIS A 266 -1.84 -8.73 6.85
N GLY A 267 -3.18 -8.76 6.77
CA GLY A 267 -4.06 -9.10 7.87
C GLY A 267 -3.78 -10.51 8.38
N ALA A 268 -3.78 -11.49 7.48
CA ALA A 268 -3.46 -12.87 7.79
C ALA A 268 -2.09 -13.01 8.47
N SER A 269 -1.07 -12.35 7.92
CA SER A 269 0.29 -12.35 8.48
C SER A 269 0.32 -11.79 9.91
N THR A 270 -0.41 -10.72 10.17
CA THR A 270 -0.47 -10.09 11.49
C THR A 270 -1.24 -10.92 12.50
N GLU A 271 -2.34 -11.56 12.10
CA GLU A 271 -3.09 -12.48 12.95
C GLU A 271 -2.28 -13.73 13.29
N LEU A 272 -1.60 -14.34 12.30
CA LEU A 272 -0.69 -15.46 12.55
C LEU A 272 0.39 -15.10 13.58
N LYS A 273 1.00 -13.90 13.45
CA LYS A 273 1.96 -13.40 14.43
C LYS A 273 1.35 -13.25 15.83
N ARG A 274 0.13 -12.72 15.94
CA ARG A 274 -0.60 -12.60 17.23
C ARG A 274 -0.88 -13.96 17.87
N LEU A 275 -1.12 -14.98 17.05
CA LEU A 275 -1.31 -16.37 17.46
C LEU A 275 0.02 -17.13 17.72
N GLY A 276 1.15 -16.43 17.77
CA GLY A 276 2.47 -17.01 18.03
C GLY A 276 3.01 -17.87 16.89
N GLN A 277 2.44 -17.76 15.69
CA GLN A 277 2.93 -18.48 14.52
C GLN A 277 4.12 -17.74 13.90
N LYS A 278 5.16 -18.50 13.52
CA LYS A 278 6.29 -17.99 12.75
C LYS A 278 6.00 -18.17 11.26
N ARG A 279 6.41 -17.19 10.46
CA ARG A 279 6.54 -17.31 9.00
C ARG A 279 7.59 -18.34 8.64
#